data_AF-A0A1Z1WM57-F1
#
_entry.id   AF-A0A1Z1WM57-F1
#
_cell.length_a   1.000
_cell.length_b   1.000
_cell.length_c   1.000
_cell.angle_alpha   90.00
_cell.angle_beta   90.00
_cell.angle_gamma   90.00
#
_symmetry.space_group_name_H-M   'P 1'
#
loop_
_entity.id
_entity.type
_entity.pdbx_description
1 polymer ?
#
loop_
_entity_poly.entity_id
_entity_poly.type
_entity_poly.pdbx_seq_one_letter_code
_entity_poly.pdbx_strand_id
1 'polypeptide(L)'
;MTFHCEGGEVTRWRLDRQLLSDGCRGPAGEGDVRVEPTADQGRGAGVRIELFGMPGPAGRSHGVLHIAAADVTAFLATAHEVVPPGAEQICLDELVAACLGDSESPFGEHAA
;
A
#
# COMPACT_ATOMS: atom_id res chain seq x y z
N MET A 1 2.87 1.41 -5.01
CA MET A 1 3.34 0.02 -5.04
C MET A 1 2.70 -0.67 -6.23
N THR A 2 3.50 -1.31 -7.08
CA THR A 2 3.01 -1.99 -8.29
C THR A 2 3.31 -3.47 -8.15
N PHE A 3 2.30 -4.32 -8.33
CA PHE A 3 2.43 -5.77 -8.21
C PHE A 3 2.43 -6.40 -9.58
N HIS A 4 3.39 -7.28 -9.82
CA HIS A 4 3.54 -7.99 -11.09
C HIS A 4 3.37 -9.50 -10.89
N CYS A 5 2.72 -10.17 -11.83
CA CYS A 5 2.58 -11.62 -11.89
C CYS A 5 2.76 -12.06 -13.35
N GLU A 6 3.49 -13.16 -13.57
CA GLU A 6 3.75 -13.71 -14.91
C GLU A 6 4.29 -12.69 -15.94
N GLY A 7 5.01 -11.66 -15.46
CA GLY A 7 5.60 -10.61 -16.30
C GLY A 7 4.69 -9.42 -16.61
N GLY A 8 3.43 -9.43 -16.17
CA GLY A 8 2.47 -8.31 -16.32
C GLY A 8 2.25 -7.53 -15.02
N GLU A 9 1.89 -6.24 -15.13
CA GLU A 9 1.32 -5.47 -14.01
C GLU A 9 -0.08 -6.01 -13.69
N VAL A 10 -0.27 -6.50 -12.47
CA VAL A 10 -1.57 -7.00 -11.98
C VAL A 10 -2.39 -5.86 -11.42
N THR A 11 -1.77 -5.03 -10.57
CA THR A 11 -2.46 -3.94 -9.90
C THR A 11 -1.48 -2.95 -9.28
N ARG A 12 -1.96 -1.73 -9.06
CA ARG A 12 -1.20 -0.63 -8.46
C ARG A 12 -1.97 -0.07 -7.27
N TRP A 13 -1.29 -0.02 -6.13
CA TRP A 13 -1.84 0.48 -4.87
C TRP A 13 -1.03 1.66 -4.36
N ARG A 14 -1.73 2.65 -3.82
CA ARG A 14 -1.15 3.70 -2.98
C ARG A 14 -1.36 3.28 -1.55
N LEU A 15 -0.28 3.16 -0.80
CA LEU A 15 -0.30 2.77 0.60
C LEU A 15 0.20 3.96 1.42
N ASP A 16 -0.44 4.19 2.55
CA ASP A 16 0.01 5.20 3.49
C ASP A 16 1.33 4.75 4.16
N ARG A 17 2.31 5.66 4.22
CA ARG A 17 3.64 5.36 4.79
C ARG A 17 3.57 5.10 6.30
N GLN A 18 2.67 5.80 7.00
CA GLN A 18 2.47 5.65 8.43
C GLN A 18 1.78 4.32 8.72
N LEU A 19 0.78 3.93 7.93
CA LEU A 19 0.16 2.60 7.99
C LEU A 19 1.19 1.48 7.85
N LEU A 20 2.11 1.58 6.88
CA LEU A 20 3.19 0.59 6.74
C LEU A 20 4.11 0.59 7.96
N SER A 21 4.43 1.77 8.51
CA SER A 21 5.28 1.88 9.70
C SER A 21 4.62 1.24 10.92
N ASP A 22 3.36 1.55 11.18
CA ASP A 22 2.58 1.02 12.29
C ASP A 22 2.36 -0.48 12.15
N GLY A 23 2.05 -0.92 10.92
CA GLY A 23 1.90 -2.32 10.53
C GLY A 23 3.16 -3.17 10.71
N CYS A 24 4.36 -2.56 10.77
CA CYS A 24 5.59 -3.27 11.13
C CYS A 24 5.71 -3.52 12.65
N ARG A 25 4.97 -2.78 13.48
CA ARG A 25 5.06 -2.84 14.95
C ARG A 25 3.88 -3.58 15.58
N GLY A 26 2.73 -3.58 14.91
CA GLY A 26 1.52 -4.28 15.35
C GLY A 26 0.44 -4.24 14.26
N PRO A 27 -0.71 -4.91 14.48
CA PRO A 27 -1.82 -4.86 13.53
C PRO A 27 -2.32 -3.42 13.32
N ALA A 28 -2.39 -2.99 12.07
CA ALA A 28 -2.81 -1.66 11.66
C ALA A 28 -3.63 -1.70 10.36
N GLY A 29 -4.46 -0.68 10.16
CA GLY A 29 -5.24 -0.50 8.93
C GLY A 29 -6.75 -0.48 9.17
N GLU A 30 -7.40 0.47 8.51
CA GLU A 30 -8.85 0.61 8.45
C GLU A 30 -9.27 0.71 6.97
N GLY A 31 -10.40 0.09 6.63
CA GLY A 31 -10.89 0.04 5.25
C GLY A 31 -10.23 -1.08 4.43
N ASP A 32 -9.57 -0.70 3.35
CA ASP A 32 -9.22 -1.61 2.24
C ASP A 32 -7.82 -2.20 2.34
N VAL A 33 -7.03 -1.74 3.32
CA VAL A 33 -5.67 -2.22 3.55
C VAL A 33 -5.51 -2.59 5.01
N ARG A 34 -4.99 -3.79 5.27
CA ARG A 34 -4.55 -4.22 6.62
C ARG A 34 -3.10 -4.63 6.57
N VAL A 35 -2.33 -4.25 7.57
CA VAL A 35 -0.91 -4.53 7.69
C VAL A 35 -0.63 -5.05 9.09
N GLU A 36 0.11 -6.15 9.20
CA GLU A 36 0.52 -6.66 10.50
C GLU A 36 1.89 -7.36 10.44
N PRO A 37 2.64 -7.37 11.55
CA PRO A 37 3.89 -8.10 11.61
C PRO A 37 3.60 -9.60 11.66
N THR A 38 4.43 -10.38 10.98
CA THR A 38 4.41 -11.84 11.02
C THR A 38 5.79 -12.36 11.43
N ALA A 39 5.81 -13.53 12.04
CA ALA A 39 7.05 -14.24 12.34
C ALA A 39 6.90 -15.68 11.90
N ASP A 40 7.81 -16.14 11.04
CA ASP A 40 7.85 -17.51 10.58
C ASP A 40 9.19 -18.16 10.96
N GLN A 41 9.14 -19.41 11.45
CA GLN A 41 10.32 -20.10 11.96
C GLN A 41 11.36 -20.41 10.86
N GLY A 42 11.00 -20.31 9.58
CA GLY A 42 11.92 -20.49 8.44
C GLY A 42 12.31 -19.21 7.70
N ARG A 43 11.45 -18.17 7.72
CA ARG A 43 11.65 -16.93 6.95
C ARG A 43 12.03 -15.71 7.79
N GLY A 44 11.95 -15.81 9.12
CA GLY A 44 12.23 -14.70 10.02
C GLY A 44 11.07 -13.70 10.12
N ALA A 45 11.39 -12.45 10.45
CA ALA A 45 10.39 -11.39 10.60
C ALA A 45 9.85 -10.92 9.25
N GLY A 46 8.53 -10.94 9.10
CA GLY A 46 7.81 -10.52 7.91
C GLY A 46 6.73 -9.49 8.21
N VAL A 47 6.12 -8.97 7.16
CA VAL A 47 4.94 -8.11 7.19
C VAL A 47 3.92 -8.71 6.23
N ARG A 48 2.71 -8.93 6.74
CA ARG A 48 1.56 -9.37 5.96
C ARG A 48 0.72 -8.15 5.59
N ILE A 49 0.47 -7.97 4.29
CA ILE A 49 -0.40 -6.91 3.77
C ILE A 49 -1.60 -7.57 3.11
N GLU A 50 -2.79 -7.24 3.59
CA GLU A 50 -4.05 -7.60 2.96
C GLU A 50 -4.61 -6.41 2.18
N LEU A 51 -5.05 -6.66 0.95
CA LEU A 51 -5.66 -5.70 0.07
C LEU A 51 -7.07 -6.16 -0.29
N PHE A 52 -8.07 -5.39 0.07
CA PHE A 52 -9.47 -5.68 -0.19
C PHE A 52 -9.99 -4.75 -1.29
N GLY A 53 -10.18 -5.29 -2.48
CA GLY A 53 -10.71 -4.55 -3.63
C GLY A 53 -12.17 -4.14 -3.46
N MET A 54 -12.74 -3.53 -4.48
CA MET A 54 -14.15 -3.14 -4.48
C MET A 54 -15.06 -4.38 -4.58
N PRO A 55 -16.29 -4.33 -4.01
CA PRO A 55 -17.29 -5.37 -4.24
C PRO A 55 -17.64 -5.45 -5.72
N GLY A 56 -17.54 -6.65 -6.30
CA GLY A 56 -17.97 -6.95 -7.66
C GLY A 56 -19.05 -8.04 -7.69
N PRO A 57 -19.51 -8.44 -8.89
CA PRO A 57 -20.52 -9.49 -9.06
C PRO A 57 -20.08 -10.85 -8.49
N ALA A 58 -18.77 -11.13 -8.45
CA ALA A 58 -18.19 -12.34 -7.86
C ALA A 58 -17.85 -12.19 -6.36
N GLY A 59 -18.26 -11.09 -5.72
CA GLY A 59 -17.86 -10.75 -4.36
C GLY A 59 -16.69 -9.77 -4.32
N ARG A 60 -16.08 -9.62 -3.14
CA ARG A 60 -14.99 -8.68 -2.90
C ARG A 60 -13.64 -9.34 -3.19
N SER A 61 -12.86 -8.78 -4.11
CA SER A 61 -11.49 -9.25 -4.38
C SER A 61 -10.61 -9.10 -3.14
N HIS A 62 -9.77 -10.09 -2.87
CA HIS A 62 -8.87 -10.11 -1.72
C HIS A 62 -7.49 -10.64 -2.12
N GLY A 63 -6.46 -9.82 -1.90
CA GLY A 63 -5.06 -10.18 -2.11
C GLY A 63 -4.30 -10.18 -0.79
N VAL A 64 -3.38 -11.13 -0.62
CA VAL A 64 -2.51 -11.22 0.55
C VAL A 64 -1.05 -11.29 0.11
N LEU A 65 -0.23 -10.41 0.66
CA LEU A 65 1.20 -10.30 0.38
C LEU A 65 1.99 -10.58 1.65
N HIS A 66 3.11 -11.29 1.50
CA HIS A 66 4.09 -11.49 2.57
C HIS A 66 5.42 -10.91 2.10
N ILE A 67 5.94 -9.96 2.87
CA ILE A 67 7.16 -9.22 2.55
C ILE A 67 8.12 -9.36 3.73
N ALA A 68 9.42 -9.40 3.48
CA ALA A 68 10.40 -9.36 4.58
C ALA A 68 10.30 -8.03 5.31
N ALA A 69 10.29 -8.05 6.64
CA ALA A 69 10.20 -6.82 7.44
C ALA A 69 11.41 -5.90 7.19
N ALA A 70 12.58 -6.48 6.89
CA ALA A 70 13.78 -5.73 6.54
C ALA A 70 13.60 -4.86 5.29
N ASP A 71 12.91 -5.36 4.26
CA ASP A 71 12.71 -4.61 3.01
C ASP A 71 11.76 -3.43 3.23
N VAL A 72 10.67 -3.64 3.98
CA VAL A 72 9.71 -2.59 4.30
C VAL A 72 10.36 -1.51 5.17
N THR A 73 11.13 -1.91 6.17
CA THR A 73 11.80 -0.96 7.08
C THR A 73 12.91 -0.18 6.38
N ALA A 74 13.68 -0.81 5.48
CA ALA A 74 14.68 -0.11 4.66
C ALA A 74 14.04 0.92 3.73
N PHE A 75 12.94 0.56 3.05
CA PHE A 75 12.20 1.51 2.22
C PHE A 75 11.68 2.71 3.03
N LEU A 76 11.09 2.46 4.20
CA LEU A 76 10.58 3.51 5.07
C LEU A 76 11.69 4.41 5.62
N ALA A 77 12.86 3.85 5.94
CA ALA A 77 14.02 4.63 6.37
C ALA A 77 14.42 5.65 5.30
N THR A 78 14.59 5.20 4.05
CA THR A 78 14.89 6.09 2.92
C THR A 78 13.81 7.14 2.70
N ALA A 79 12.52 6.78 2.82
CA ALA A 79 11.43 7.74 2.69
C ALA A 79 11.48 8.81 3.80
N HIS A 80 11.79 8.43 5.03
CA HIS A 80 11.91 9.34 6.18
C HIS A 80 13.14 10.24 6.14
N GLU A 81 14.21 9.82 5.46
CA GLU A 81 15.36 10.69 5.20
C GLU A 81 15.00 11.84 4.25
N VAL A 82 14.14 11.58 3.24
CA VAL A 82 13.69 12.60 2.29
C VAL A 82 12.63 13.51 2.92
N VAL A 83 11.63 12.93 3.60
CA VAL A 83 10.59 13.67 4.31
C VAL A 83 10.39 13.06 5.70
N PRO A 84 10.89 13.73 6.76
CA PRO A 84 10.72 13.25 8.13
C PRO A 84 9.25 13.12 8.53
N PRO A 85 8.90 12.18 9.43
CA PRO A 85 7.56 12.09 9.94
C PRO A 85 7.07 13.39 10.61
N GLY A 86 5.89 13.87 10.21
CA GLY A 86 5.31 15.13 10.67
C GLY A 86 5.80 16.36 9.91
N ALA A 87 6.78 16.21 9.02
CA ALA A 87 7.27 17.28 8.15
C ALA A 87 6.61 17.27 6.77
N GLU A 88 5.61 16.42 6.54
CA GLU A 88 4.87 16.42 5.28
C GLU A 88 4.14 17.75 5.10
N GLN A 89 4.50 18.46 4.04
CA GLN A 89 3.79 19.66 3.60
C GLN A 89 3.25 19.40 2.20
N ILE A 90 1.96 19.69 2.03
CA ILE A 90 1.30 19.70 0.73
C ILE A 90 0.81 21.12 0.48
N CYS A 91 1.10 21.64 -0.71
CA CYS A 91 0.45 22.84 -1.18
C CYS A 91 -1.02 22.52 -1.47
N LEU A 92 -1.93 23.11 -0.70
CA LEU A 92 -3.36 22.80 -0.81
C LEU A 92 -3.89 23.15 -2.21
N ASP A 93 -3.43 24.24 -2.80
CA ASP A 93 -3.85 24.64 -4.15
C ASP A 93 -3.38 23.64 -5.22
N GLU A 94 -2.18 23.07 -5.09
CA GLU A 94 -1.69 22.00 -5.97
C GLU A 94 -2.48 20.70 -5.77
N LEU A 95 -2.79 20.33 -4.52
CA LEU A 95 -3.61 19.16 -4.23
C LEU A 95 -5.01 19.30 -4.83
N VAL A 96 -5.66 20.44 -4.62
CA VAL A 96 -6.99 20.72 -5.17
C VAL A 96 -6.94 20.71 -6.69
N ALA A 97 -5.92 21.31 -7.30
CA ALA A 97 -5.72 21.27 -8.74
C ALA A 97 -5.54 19.84 -9.26
N ALA A 98 -4.79 18.98 -8.55
CA ALA A 98 -4.66 17.56 -8.92
C ALA A 98 -5.98 16.80 -8.79
N CYS A 99 -6.73 17.01 -7.70
CA CYS A 99 -8.03 16.37 -7.49
C CYS A 99 -9.10 16.80 -8.52
N LEU A 100 -9.04 18.04 -9.01
CA LEU A 100 -9.94 18.55 -10.03
C LEU A 100 -9.44 18.30 -11.47
N GLY A 101 -8.13 18.11 -11.64
CA GLY A 101 -7.46 17.87 -12.91
C GLY A 101 -7.49 16.41 -13.37
N ASP A 102 -7.59 15.45 -12.44
CA ASP A 102 -7.77 14.02 -12.77
C ASP A 102 -9.26 13.71 -13.06
N SER A 103 -9.69 14.03 -14.28
CA SER A 103 -10.87 13.38 -14.89
C SER A 103 -10.48 12.17 -15.75
N GLU A 104 -9.19 11.94 -15.98
CA GLU A 104 -8.72 10.72 -16.62
C GLU A 104 -8.54 9.67 -15.54
N SER A 105 -9.45 8.69 -15.53
CA SER A 105 -9.30 7.49 -14.73
C SER A 105 -8.25 6.59 -15.42
N PRO A 106 -7.02 6.44 -14.90
CA PRO A 106 -6.13 5.35 -15.34
C PRO A 106 -6.57 4.01 -14.76
N PHE A 107 -7.67 3.97 -13.99
CA PHE A 107 -8.24 2.75 -13.45
C PHE A 107 -8.90 2.00 -14.59
N GLY A 108 -8.13 1.09 -15.19
CA GLY A 108 -8.64 0.09 -16.11
C GLY A 108 -9.88 -0.58 -15.52
N GLU A 109 -10.97 -0.44 -16.25
CA GLU A 109 -12.09 -1.36 -16.26
C GLU A 109 -11.52 -2.78 -16.34
N HIS A 110 -11.44 -3.47 -15.20
CA HIS A 110 -11.11 -4.90 -15.14
C HIS A 110 -12.03 -5.58 -14.13
N ALA A 111 -13.20 -5.95 -14.63
CA ALA A 111 -13.78 -7.28 -14.48
C ALA A 111 -15.09 -7.37 -15.29
N ALA A 112 -14.99 -7.94 -16.49
CA ALA A 112 -16.01 -8.88 -16.97
C ALA A 112 -15.51 -10.29 -16.64
#